data_AF-A0A084WFX0-F1
#
_entry.id   AF-A0A084WFX0-F1
#
_cell.length_a   1.000
_cell.length_b   1.000
_cell.length_c   1.000
_cell.angle_alpha   90.00
_cell.angle_beta   90.00
_cell.angle_gamma   90.00
#
_symmetry.space_group_name_H-M   'P 1'
#
loop_
_entity.id
_entity.type
_entity.pdbx_description
1 polymer ?
#
loop_
_entity_poly.entity_id
_entity_poly.type
_entity_poly.pdbx_seq_one_letter_code
_entity_poly.pdbx_strand_id
1 'polypeptide(L)' 'MPDEMLTCPYNPSHVIIRHRMPYHLVKCKKQHSLTQLVSCPYNAMHVMPQSQMGQHVLDCPDALILEAGK' A
#
# COMPACT_ATOMS: atom_id res chain seq x y z
N MET A 1 17.63 -13.28 -5.81
CA MET A 1 16.19 -13.40 -5.49
C MET A 1 15.43 -12.60 -6.53
N PRO A 2 14.46 -13.16 -7.26
CA PRO A 2 13.75 -12.40 -8.27
C PRO A 2 13.07 -11.19 -7.62
N ASP A 3 13.24 -10.03 -8.23
CA ASP A 3 12.56 -8.79 -7.84
C ASP A 3 11.04 -9.01 -7.92
N GLU A 4 10.38 -9.11 -6.77
CA GLU A 4 8.93 -9.27 -6.69
C GLU A 4 8.22 -8.08 -7.36
N MET A 5 7.29 -8.38 -8.26
CA MET A 5 6.49 -7.38 -8.96
C MET A 5 5.11 -7.27 -8.34
N LEU A 6 4.65 -6.04 -8.12
CA LEU A 6 3.38 -5.71 -7.52
C LEU A 6 2.55 -4.83 -8.46
N THR A 7 1.25 -5.09 -8.51
CA THR A 7 0.31 -4.26 -9.28
C THR A 7 -0.08 -3.02 -8.49
N CYS A 8 -0.15 -1.86 -9.15
CA CYS A 8 -0.54 -0.62 -8.49
C CYS A 8 -2.04 -0.62 -8.13
N PRO A 9 -2.41 -0.25 -6.90
CA PRO A 9 -3.80 -0.19 -6.44
C PRO A 9 -4.61 0.96 -7.05
N TYR A 10 -3.95 2.00 -7.58
CA TYR A 10 -4.61 3.11 -8.27
C TYR A 10 -4.87 2.80 -9.76
N ASN A 11 -4.03 1.95 -10.37
CA ASN A 11 -4.12 1.62 -11.79
C ASN A 11 -3.57 0.20 -12.07
N PRO A 12 -4.42 -0.77 -12.45
CA PRO A 12 -4.02 -2.15 -12.66
C PRO A 12 -3.05 -2.36 -13.84
N SER A 13 -2.91 -1.38 -14.75
CA SER A 13 -1.93 -1.45 -15.84
C SER A 13 -0.50 -1.20 -15.38
N HIS A 14 -0.28 -0.69 -14.16
CA HIS A 14 1.05 -0.47 -13.61
C HIS A 14 1.51 -1.69 -12.81
N VAL A 15 2.58 -2.34 -13.29
CA VAL A 15 3.29 -3.42 -12.60
C VAL A 15 4.67 -2.91 -12.22
N ILE A 16 4.94 -2.82 -10.92
CA ILE A 16 6.11 -2.14 -10.36
C ILE A 16 6.86 -3.09 -9.44
N ILE A 17 8.18 -3.07 -9.52
CA ILE A 17 9.04 -3.84 -8.61
C ILE A 17 8.83 -3.35 -7.17
N ARG A 18 8.76 -4.28 -6.21
CA ARG A 18 8.45 -4.03 -4.79
C ARG A 18 9.23 -2.86 -4.21
N HIS A 19 10.55 -2.80 -4.42
CA HIS A 19 11.40 -1.74 -3.87
C HIS A 19 11.14 -0.33 -4.48
N ARG A 20 10.53 -0.25 -5.67
CA ARG A 20 10.14 1.04 -6.30
C ARG A 20 8.71 1.46 -6.01
N MET A 21 7.88 0.55 -5.50
CA MET A 21 6.46 0.81 -5.26
C MET A 21 6.21 2.01 -4.34
N PRO A 22 6.94 2.24 -3.22
CA PRO A 22 6.71 3.41 -2.38
C PRO A 22 6.83 4.74 -3.15
N TYR A 23 7.88 4.89 -3.95
CA TYR A 23 8.10 6.08 -4.78
C TYR A 23 7.02 6.23 -5.86
N HIS A 24 6.57 5.12 -6.43
CA HIS A 24 5.49 5.09 -7.41
C HIS A 24 4.16 5.58 -6.79
N LEU A 25 3.77 5.05 -5.63
CA LEU A 25 2.50 5.36 -4.98
C LEU A 25 2.36 6.85 -4.66
N VAL A 26 3.42 7.53 -4.22
CA VAL A 26 3.40 8.97 -3.94
C VAL A 26 3.01 9.78 -5.18
N LYS A 27 3.54 9.41 -6.36
CA LYS A 27 3.23 10.08 -7.63
C LYS A 27 1.84 9.68 -8.15
N CYS A 28 1.54 8.38 -8.13
CA CYS A 28 0.30 7.85 -8.68
C CYS A 28 -0.92 8.32 -7.87
N LYS A 29 -0.82 8.40 -6.54
CA LYS A 29 -1.86 8.97 -5.67
C LYS A 29 -2.25 10.40 -6.06
N LYS A 30 -1.27 11.24 -6.43
CA LYS A 30 -1.54 12.62 -6.86
C LYS A 30 -2.31 12.68 -8.17
N GLN A 31 -2.05 11.75 -9.08
CA GLN A 31 -2.77 11.64 -10.36
C GLN A 31 -4.18 11.07 -10.18
N HIS A 32 -4.39 10.22 -9.18
CA HIS A 32 -5.66 9.56 -8.87
C HIS A 32 -6.29 10.11 -7.57
N SER A 33 -6.19 11.42 -7.31
CA SER A 33 -6.62 12.06 -6.06
C SER A 33 -8.12 11.98 -5.78
N LEU A 34 -8.94 11.69 -6.80
CA LEU A 34 -10.39 11.48 -6.68
C LEU A 34 -10.76 10.08 -6.18
N THR A 35 -9.81 9.14 -6.14
CA THR A 35 -10.07 7.79 -5.63
C THR A 35 -10.14 7.79 -4.11
N GLN A 36 -11.14 7.13 -3.52
CA GLN A 36 -11.29 6.96 -2.07
C GLN A 36 -10.36 5.87 -1.50
N LEU A 37 -9.11 5.86 -1.98
CA LEU A 37 -8.08 4.94 -1.53
C LEU A 37 -7.23 5.61 -0.46
N VAL A 38 -6.96 4.88 0.62
CA VAL A 38 -6.16 5.33 1.75
C VAL A 38 -5.00 4.37 1.96
N SER A 39 -3.91 4.90 2.51
CA SER A 39 -2.69 4.13 2.81
C SER A 39 -2.75 3.63 4.25
N CYS A 40 -2.30 2.40 4.48
CA CYS A 40 -2.19 1.82 5.82
C CYS A 40 -1.19 2.61 6.67
N PRO A 41 -1.47 2.80 7.98
CA PRO A 41 -0.56 3.48 8.90
C PRO A 41 0.75 2.72 9.16
N TYR A 42 0.76 1.39 9.01
CA TYR A 42 1.94 0.54 9.28
C TYR A 42 2.81 0.34 8.04
N ASN A 43 2.20 0.29 6.86
CA ASN A 43 2.92 0.11 5.60
C ASN A 43 2.28 0.92 4.47
N ALA A 44 2.98 1.96 4.02
CA ALA A 44 2.49 2.86 2.97
C ALA A 44 2.26 2.16 1.61
N MET A 45 2.79 0.95 1.41
CA MET A 45 2.52 0.13 0.22
C MET A 45 1.13 -0.50 0.24
N HIS A 46 0.54 -0.71 1.42
CA HIS A 46 -0.84 -1.17 1.54
C HIS A 46 -1.77 0.01 1.28
N VAL A 47 -2.42 0.00 0.12
CA VAL A 47 -3.39 1.01 -0.29
C VAL A 47 -4.67 0.31 -0.69
N MET A 48 -5.79 0.73 -0.13
CA MET A 48 -7.10 0.10 -0.31
C MET A 48 -8.23 1.10 -0.05
N PRO A 49 -9.49 0.74 -0.37
CA PRO A 49 -10.63 1.60 -0.11
C PRO A 49 -10.74 1.95 1.38
N GLN A 50 -11.16 3.19 1.68
CA GLN A 50 -11.35 3.63 3.07
C GLN A 50 -12.28 2.72 3.87
N SER A 51 -13.31 2.15 3.23
CA SER A 51 -14.24 1.20 3.85
C SER A 51 -13.57 -0.11 4.30
N GLN A 52 -12.49 -0.54 3.66
CA GLN A 52 -11.77 -1.78 3.97
C GLN A 52 -10.63 -1.56 4.97
N MET A 53 -10.15 -0.31 5.12
CA MET A 53 -9.01 0.02 5.97
C MET A 53 -9.23 -0.35 7.45
N GLY A 54 -10.45 -0.19 7.96
CA GLY A 54 -10.78 -0.54 9.34
C GLY A 54 -10.52 -2.01 9.65
N GLN A 55 -10.98 -2.91 8.78
CA GLN A 55 -10.71 -4.35 8.92
C GLN A 55 -9.23 -4.65 8.70
N HIS A 56 -8.62 -4.05 7.66
CA HIS A 56 -7.22 -4.28 7.35
C HIS A 56 -6.28 -3.97 8.52
N VAL A 57 -6.50 -2.88 9.24
CA VAL A 57 -5.65 -2.48 10.38
C VAL A 57 -5.65 -3.54 11.48
N LEU A 58 -6.77 -4.26 11.68
CA LEU A 58 -6.87 -5.34 12.66
C LEU A 58 -6.08 -6.59 12.26
N ASP A 59 -6.07 -6.89 10.96
CA ASP A 59 -5.41 -8.08 10.38
C ASP A 59 -4.06 -7.75 9.72
N CYS A 60 -3.51 -6.55 9.96
CA CYS A 60 -2.38 -6.06 9.19
C CYS A 60 -1.11 -6.85 9.55
N PRO A 61 -0.44 -7.50 8.57
CA PRO A 61 0.76 -8.28 8.86
C PRO A 61 1.93 -7.42 9.35
N ASP A 62 1.98 -6.14 8.94
CA ASP A 62 3.01 -5.18 9.36
C ASP A 62 2.71 -4.53 10.72
N ALA A 63 1.47 -4.62 11.25
CA ALA A 63 1.15 -4.12 12.58
C ALA A 63 1.89 -4.91 13.68
N LEU A 64 1.93 -6.24 13.53
CA LEU A 64 2.56 -7.15 14.48
C LEU A 64 4.08 -6.96 14.58
N ILE A 65 4.71 -6.48 13.50
CA ILE A 65 6.15 -6.21 13.47
C ILE A 65 6.50 -5.00 14.34
N LEU A 66 5.62 -4.01 14.44
CA LEU A 66 5.84 -2.79 15.22
C LEU A 66 5.54 -2.95 16.70
N GLU A 67 4.57 -3.79 17.07
CA GLU A 67 4.20 -4.06 18.46
C GLU A 67 5.25 -4.94 19.20
N ALA A 68 6.03 -5.75 18.47
CA ALA A 68 7.09 -6.60 19.03
C ALA A 68 8.41 -5.87 19.34
N GLY A 69 8.47 -4.55 19.10
CA GLY A 69 9.70 -3.74 19.24
C GLY A 69 9.68 -2.71 20.38
N LYS A 70 8.71 -2.78 21.30
CA LYS A 70 8.66 -1.92 22.51
C LYS A 70 9.00 -2.74 23.74
#